data_AF-Q2L1W2-F1
#
_entry.id   AF-Q2L1W2-F1
#
_cell.length_a   1.000
_cell.length_b   1.000
_cell.length_c   1.000
_cell.angle_alpha   90.00
_cell.angle_beta   90.00
_cell.angle_gamma   90.00
#
_symmetry.space_group_name_H-M   'P 1'
#
loop_
_entity.id
_entity.type
_entity.pdbx_description
1 polymer ?
#
loop_
_entity_poly.entity_id
_entity_poly.type
_entity_poly.pdbx_seq_one_letter_code
_entity_poly.pdbx_strand_id
1 'polypeptide(L)'
;MPFFFSGYAMNALPVRLEAVIFDWAGTLVDFGSFAPTRVFVEAFAQFGVALTLEQARGPMGMGKWDHIRALCDDPGIASQYQERFGALPDDAAVTAIYERFLPMQLEKVAEYSDVIPGALQTLREIRERGLKVGSCSGYPASVMRRVLERALAGGLEIATVVASDQVPRARPAPAMALKNAVELGVADVAACVKVDDTGVGIEEGRRAGMWSVGLLLSGNAAGLTRDAYQALDEVGREAARARARQAFASAEPHYFIDTIADLPSVLSDIEARLASAERP
;
A
#
# COMPACT_ATOMS: atom_id res chain seq x y z
N MET A 1 -1.59 5.08 46.19
CA MET A 1 -2.21 3.75 46.03
C MET A 1 -1.54 3.06 44.85
N PRO A 2 -0.86 1.92 45.03
CA PRO A 2 -0.47 1.10 43.88
C PRO A 2 -1.73 0.43 43.34
N PHE A 3 -2.00 0.62 42.05
CA PHE A 3 -3.00 -0.16 41.34
C PHE A 3 -2.53 -1.62 41.32
N PHE A 4 -3.14 -2.46 42.15
CA PHE A 4 -3.06 -3.90 41.98
C PHE A 4 -3.84 -4.23 40.71
N PHE A 5 -3.13 -4.50 39.61
CA PHE A 5 -3.71 -5.28 38.52
C PHE A 5 -3.99 -6.66 39.08
N SER A 6 -5.21 -6.85 39.60
CA SER A 6 -5.76 -8.17 39.86
C SER A 6 -5.65 -8.95 38.56
N GLY A 7 -4.92 -10.06 38.58
CA GLY A 7 -4.69 -10.96 37.46
C GLY A 7 -5.96 -11.68 37.01
N TYR A 8 -7.00 -10.92 36.67
CA TYR A 8 -8.07 -11.43 35.84
C TYR A 8 -7.42 -11.80 34.51
N ALA A 9 -7.43 -13.09 34.21
CA ALA A 9 -7.32 -13.53 32.83
C ALA A 9 -8.39 -12.73 32.07
N MET A 10 -7.96 -11.72 31.31
CA MET A 10 -8.83 -10.96 30.45
C MET A 10 -9.46 -12.01 29.53
N ASN A 11 -10.75 -12.29 29.69
CA ASN A 11 -11.48 -13.13 28.76
C ASN A 11 -11.33 -12.46 27.40
N ALA A 12 -10.49 -13.04 26.54
CA ALA A 12 -10.32 -12.54 25.18
C ALA A 12 -11.70 -12.56 24.52
N LEU A 13 -12.15 -11.40 24.02
CA LEU A 13 -13.37 -11.34 23.24
C LEU A 13 -13.22 -12.30 22.06
N PRO A 14 -14.15 -13.22 21.79
CA PRO A 14 -14.07 -14.05 20.61
C PRO A 14 -14.14 -13.14 19.39
N VAL A 15 -13.09 -13.16 18.57
CA VAL A 15 -13.03 -12.36 17.35
C VAL A 15 -12.92 -13.28 16.17
N ARG A 16 -13.71 -12.98 15.16
CA ARG A 16 -13.69 -13.66 13.87
C ARG A 16 -13.16 -12.67 12.85
N LEU A 17 -12.54 -13.17 11.80
CA LEU A 17 -12.14 -12.34 10.69
C LEU A 17 -13.38 -11.67 10.07
N GLU A 18 -13.31 -10.37 9.84
CA GLU A 18 -14.45 -9.58 9.35
C GLU A 18 -14.14 -8.82 8.06
N ALA A 19 -12.90 -8.37 7.87
CA ALA A 19 -12.58 -7.52 6.74
C ALA A 19 -11.15 -7.65 6.23
N VAL A 20 -10.99 -7.36 4.94
CA VAL A 20 -9.68 -7.20 4.30
C VAL A 20 -9.60 -5.80 3.69
N ILE A 21 -8.52 -5.08 4.01
CA ILE A 21 -8.25 -3.72 3.56
C ILE A 21 -7.06 -3.75 2.61
N PHE A 22 -7.32 -3.50 1.34
CA PHE A 22 -6.32 -3.59 0.28
C PHE A 22 -5.67 -2.24 -0.04
N ASP A 23 -4.40 -2.28 -0.42
CA ASP A 23 -3.82 -1.27 -1.31
C ASP A 23 -4.28 -1.48 -2.77
N TRP A 24 -3.92 -0.54 -3.64
CA TRP A 24 -4.24 -0.57 -5.06
C TRP A 24 -3.06 -0.95 -5.96
N ALA A 25 -2.07 -0.07 -6.14
CA ALA A 25 -1.04 -0.24 -7.16
C ALA A 25 0.03 -1.23 -6.68
N GLY A 26 0.20 -2.35 -7.40
CA GLY A 26 1.03 -3.48 -6.97
C GLY A 26 0.26 -4.53 -6.15
N THR A 27 -0.99 -4.25 -5.78
CA THR A 27 -1.84 -5.12 -4.95
C THR A 27 -3.09 -5.62 -5.69
N LEU A 28 -3.95 -4.69 -6.13
CA LEU A 28 -5.18 -4.98 -6.88
C LEU A 28 -5.02 -4.71 -8.38
N VAL A 29 -4.26 -3.67 -8.73
CA VAL A 29 -4.01 -3.19 -10.10
C VAL A 29 -2.54 -2.84 -10.27
N ASP A 30 -2.10 -2.55 -11.48
CA ASP A 30 -0.73 -2.06 -11.78
C ASP A 30 0.38 -3.01 -11.29
N PHE A 31 0.54 -4.15 -11.96
CA PHE A 31 1.61 -5.11 -11.62
C PHE A 31 2.99 -4.43 -11.70
N GLY A 32 3.69 -4.37 -10.56
CA GLY A 32 4.99 -3.73 -10.38
C GLY A 32 4.93 -2.26 -9.93
N SER A 33 3.74 -1.69 -9.74
CA SER A 33 3.52 -0.32 -9.25
C SER A 33 4.28 0.73 -10.09
N PHE A 34 4.05 0.71 -11.41
CA PHE A 34 4.80 1.55 -12.36
C PHE A 34 4.16 2.92 -12.59
N ALA A 35 2.84 3.04 -12.47
CA ALA A 35 2.13 4.29 -12.72
C ALA A 35 2.71 5.46 -11.92
N PRO A 36 2.86 5.38 -10.58
CA PRO A 36 3.37 6.53 -9.81
C PRO A 36 4.86 6.76 -10.07
N THR A 37 5.65 5.69 -10.16
CA THR A 37 7.12 5.75 -10.29
C THR A 37 7.55 6.56 -11.52
N ARG A 38 6.96 6.28 -12.69
CA ARG A 38 7.34 6.97 -13.94
C ARG A 38 6.90 8.43 -13.97
N VAL A 39 5.80 8.77 -13.28
CA VAL A 39 5.33 10.15 -13.19
C VAL A 39 6.27 10.98 -12.32
N PHE A 40 6.81 10.43 -11.22
CA PHE A 40 7.77 11.17 -10.39
C PHE A 40 9.03 11.55 -11.17
N VAL A 41 9.61 10.60 -11.91
CA VAL A 41 10.80 10.86 -12.73
C VAL A 41 10.55 12.00 -13.73
N GLU A 42 9.40 11.98 -14.40
CA GLU A 42 9.04 13.04 -15.36
C GLU A 42 8.75 14.38 -14.67
N ALA A 43 8.00 14.37 -13.56
CA ALA A 43 7.65 15.57 -12.82
C ALA A 43 8.91 16.31 -12.34
N PHE A 44 9.86 15.60 -11.71
CA PHE A 44 11.12 16.19 -11.27
C PHE A 44 11.99 16.65 -12.45
N ALA A 45 12.00 15.92 -13.57
CA ALA A 45 12.74 16.34 -14.77
C ALA A 45 12.26 17.69 -15.31
N GLN A 46 10.98 18.06 -15.15
CA GLN A 46 10.49 19.39 -15.53
C GLN A 46 11.06 20.52 -14.67
N PHE A 47 11.52 20.22 -13.46
CA PHE A 47 12.24 21.15 -12.60
C PHE A 47 13.76 21.09 -12.83
N GLY A 48 14.24 20.26 -13.78
CA GLY A 48 15.66 20.07 -14.04
C GLY A 48 16.37 19.19 -13.02
N VAL A 49 15.63 18.37 -12.26
CA VAL A 49 16.16 17.45 -11.27
C VAL A 49 15.99 16.02 -11.78
N ALA A 50 17.08 15.24 -11.80
CA ALA A 50 17.06 13.86 -12.25
C ALA A 50 16.79 12.90 -11.08
N LEU A 51 15.84 12.00 -11.28
CA LEU A 51 15.54 10.89 -10.38
C LEU A 51 15.85 9.56 -11.06
N THR A 52 16.48 8.65 -10.33
CA THR A 52 16.49 7.23 -10.72
C THR A 52 15.14 6.60 -10.40
N LEU A 53 14.82 5.49 -11.07
CA LEU A 53 13.62 4.70 -10.74
C LEU A 53 13.69 4.16 -9.30
N GLU A 54 14.88 3.81 -8.82
CA GLU A 54 15.09 3.34 -7.44
C GLU A 54 14.75 4.43 -6.42
N GLN A 55 15.27 5.65 -6.61
CA GLN A 55 14.93 6.79 -5.76
C GLN A 55 13.42 7.07 -5.76
N ALA A 56 12.79 7.09 -6.95
CA ALA A 56 11.36 7.31 -7.08
C ALA A 56 10.50 6.26 -6.34
N ARG A 57 10.99 5.01 -6.25
CA ARG A 57 10.34 3.89 -5.55
C ARG A 57 10.53 3.88 -4.05
N GLY A 58 11.58 4.52 -3.52
CA GLY A 58 11.94 4.48 -2.10
C GLY A 58 10.77 4.84 -1.17
N PRO A 59 10.17 6.04 -1.29
CA PRO A 59 9.05 6.47 -0.45
C PRO A 59 7.66 6.03 -0.96
N MET A 60 7.58 5.00 -1.80
CA MET A 60 6.32 4.55 -2.37
C MET A 60 5.32 4.10 -1.30
N GLY A 61 4.04 4.39 -1.55
CA GLY A 61 2.92 4.08 -0.65
C GLY A 61 2.48 5.28 0.21
N MET A 62 3.32 6.32 0.36
CA MET A 62 2.95 7.56 1.05
C MET A 62 1.90 8.37 0.27
N GLY A 63 1.27 9.32 0.98
CA GLY A 63 0.53 10.40 0.33
C GLY A 63 1.45 11.15 -0.64
N LYS A 64 0.95 11.58 -1.79
CA LYS A 64 1.83 12.06 -2.89
C LYS A 64 2.62 13.32 -2.56
N TRP A 65 2.10 14.21 -1.73
CA TRP A 65 2.88 15.35 -1.24
C TRP A 65 4.02 14.91 -0.31
N ASP A 66 3.72 14.04 0.67
CA ASP A 66 4.73 13.48 1.59
C ASP A 66 5.79 12.65 0.85
N HIS A 67 5.39 11.92 -0.20
CA HIS A 67 6.30 11.20 -1.09
C HIS A 67 7.30 12.18 -1.73
N ILE A 68 6.82 13.30 -2.28
CA ILE A 68 7.68 14.30 -2.92
C ILE A 68 8.58 14.97 -1.88
N ARG A 69 8.10 15.28 -0.68
CA ARG A 69 8.93 15.76 0.44
C ARG A 69 10.05 14.79 0.75
N ALA A 70 9.74 13.50 0.90
CA ALA A 70 10.74 12.46 1.16
C ALA A 70 11.78 12.34 0.04
N LEU A 71 11.39 12.50 -1.23
CA LEU A 71 12.33 12.58 -2.35
C LEU A 71 13.20 13.84 -2.26
N CYS A 72 12.61 15.00 -1.94
CA CYS A 72 13.33 16.25 -1.76
C CYS A 72 14.30 16.24 -0.55
N ASP A 73 14.10 15.33 0.42
CA ASP A 73 14.99 15.11 1.56
C ASP A 73 16.18 14.18 1.25
N ASP A 74 16.15 13.45 0.13
CA ASP A 74 17.31 12.68 -0.32
C ASP A 74 18.47 13.64 -0.64
N PRO A 75 19.67 13.45 -0.05
CA PRO A 75 20.78 14.38 -0.25
C PRO A 75 21.18 14.60 -1.71
N GLY A 76 21.07 13.56 -2.55
CA GLY A 76 21.41 13.66 -3.98
C GLY A 76 20.38 14.46 -4.76
N ILE A 77 19.10 14.34 -4.42
CA ILE A 77 18.00 15.11 -5.03
C ILE A 77 18.04 16.56 -4.53
N ALA A 78 18.24 16.76 -3.22
CA ALA A 78 18.34 18.06 -2.59
C ALA A 78 19.50 18.90 -3.17
N SER A 79 20.67 18.28 -3.40
CA SER A 79 21.82 18.94 -4.04
C SER A 79 21.50 19.40 -5.45
N GLN A 80 20.90 18.53 -6.27
CA GLN A 80 20.49 18.90 -7.64
C GLN A 80 19.49 20.05 -7.66
N TYR A 81 18.51 20.02 -6.75
CA TYR A 81 17.53 21.11 -6.63
C TYR A 81 18.23 22.42 -6.22
N GLN A 82 19.16 22.37 -5.26
CA GLN A 82 19.92 23.53 -4.81
C GLN A 82 20.81 24.12 -5.90
N GLU A 83 21.49 23.28 -6.69
CA GLU A 83 22.28 23.73 -7.85
C GLU A 83 21.41 24.44 -8.89
N ARG A 84 20.16 23.99 -9.06
CA ARG A 84 19.22 24.53 -10.03
C ARG A 84 18.55 25.83 -9.58
N PHE A 85 18.13 25.92 -8.32
CA PHE A 85 17.30 27.01 -7.80
C PHE A 85 18.00 27.90 -6.76
N GLY A 86 19.22 27.57 -6.35
CA GLY A 86 20.02 28.33 -5.38
C GLY A 86 19.64 28.11 -3.91
N ALA A 87 18.66 27.26 -3.61
CA ALA A 87 18.21 26.95 -2.26
C ALA A 87 17.75 25.49 -2.15
N LEU A 88 17.79 24.93 -0.95
CA LEU A 88 17.21 23.60 -0.67
C LEU A 88 15.68 23.63 -0.89
N PRO A 89 15.07 22.50 -1.30
CA PRO A 89 13.63 22.43 -1.53
C PRO A 89 12.86 22.60 -0.21
N ASP A 90 12.08 23.68 -0.11
CA ASP A 90 11.13 23.94 0.98
C ASP A 90 9.73 23.40 0.64
N ASP A 91 8.75 23.65 1.51
CA ASP A 91 7.38 23.16 1.31
C ASP A 91 6.69 23.80 0.08
N ALA A 92 7.11 25.01 -0.31
CA ALA A 92 6.60 25.67 -1.52
C ALA A 92 7.13 24.95 -2.78
N ALA A 93 8.41 24.56 -2.79
CA ALA A 93 8.99 23.73 -3.84
C ALA A 93 8.30 22.36 -3.96
N VAL A 94 8.06 21.68 -2.83
CA VAL A 94 7.34 20.39 -2.80
C VAL A 94 5.93 20.55 -3.36
N THR A 95 5.22 21.62 -2.98
CA THR A 95 3.87 21.91 -3.49
C THR A 95 3.88 22.17 -4.99
N ALA A 96 4.86 22.93 -5.51
CA ALA A 96 4.98 23.19 -6.95
C ALA A 96 5.24 21.89 -7.75
N ILE A 97 6.09 20.99 -7.25
CA ILE A 97 6.32 19.68 -7.87
C ILE A 97 5.04 18.84 -7.81
N TYR A 98 4.33 18.85 -6.67
CA TYR A 98 3.07 18.13 -6.51
C TYR A 98 1.98 18.60 -7.47
N GLU A 99 1.80 19.92 -7.62
CA GLU A 99 0.86 20.52 -8.57
C GLU A 99 1.21 20.18 -10.03
N ARG A 100 2.51 20.01 -10.34
CA ARG A 100 2.93 19.54 -11.66
C ARG A 100 2.71 18.05 -11.87
N PHE A 101 2.96 17.26 -10.83
CA PHE A 101 2.84 15.82 -10.81
C PHE A 101 1.39 15.36 -10.99
N LEU A 102 0.43 16.01 -10.33
CA LEU A 102 -0.95 15.54 -10.25
C LEU A 102 -1.66 15.42 -11.62
N PRO A 103 -1.59 16.41 -12.53
CA PRO A 103 -2.13 16.27 -13.88
C PRO A 103 -1.48 15.13 -14.67
N MET A 104 -0.15 15.00 -14.62
CA MET A 104 0.58 13.91 -15.29
C MET A 104 0.16 12.54 -14.75
N GLN A 105 -0.07 12.44 -13.44
CA GLN A 105 -0.56 11.21 -12.83
C GLN A 105 -1.97 10.87 -13.33
N LEU A 106 -2.86 11.85 -13.44
CA LEU A 106 -4.20 11.65 -13.99
C LEU A 106 -4.20 11.21 -15.45
N GLU A 107 -3.23 11.67 -16.24
CA GLU A 107 -3.06 11.23 -17.62
C GLU A 107 -2.54 9.79 -17.68
N LYS A 108 -1.49 9.46 -16.92
CA LYS A 108 -0.84 8.14 -16.96
C LYS A 108 -1.57 7.04 -16.21
N VAL A 109 -2.45 7.35 -15.26
CA VAL A 109 -3.24 6.31 -14.56
C VAL A 109 -3.96 5.40 -15.54
N ALA A 110 -4.32 5.96 -16.71
CA ALA A 110 -4.97 5.23 -17.78
C ALA A 110 -4.17 4.05 -18.34
N GLU A 111 -2.85 4.16 -18.36
CA GLU A 111 -1.97 3.19 -18.99
C GLU A 111 -1.62 2.02 -18.07
N TYR A 112 -1.75 2.20 -16.74
CA TYR A 112 -1.28 1.25 -15.73
C TYR A 112 -2.39 0.90 -14.73
N SER A 113 -3.58 0.55 -15.22
CA SER A 113 -4.72 0.19 -14.36
C SER A 113 -5.21 -1.24 -14.54
N ASP A 114 -4.42 -2.09 -15.23
CA ASP A 114 -4.80 -3.49 -15.42
C ASP A 114 -4.91 -4.21 -14.07
N VAL A 115 -5.97 -5.00 -13.92
CA VAL A 115 -6.21 -5.82 -12.74
C VAL A 115 -5.14 -6.90 -12.63
N ILE A 116 -4.55 -7.03 -11.44
CA ILE A 116 -3.52 -8.03 -11.18
C ILE A 116 -4.14 -9.45 -11.28
N PRO A 117 -3.48 -10.40 -11.96
CA PRO A 117 -3.97 -11.78 -12.05
C PRO A 117 -4.29 -12.38 -10.68
N GLY A 118 -5.46 -13.01 -10.57
CA GLY A 118 -5.96 -13.57 -9.31
C GLY A 118 -6.80 -12.60 -8.48
N ALA A 119 -6.66 -11.27 -8.63
CA ALA A 119 -7.35 -10.29 -7.78
C ALA A 119 -8.88 -10.47 -7.81
N LEU A 120 -9.50 -10.59 -8.99
CA LEU A 120 -10.95 -10.78 -9.11
C LEU A 120 -11.42 -12.08 -8.46
N GLN A 121 -10.64 -13.16 -8.59
CA GLN A 121 -10.99 -14.46 -8.03
C GLN A 121 -10.87 -14.43 -6.50
N THR A 122 -9.76 -13.92 -5.98
CA THR A 122 -9.55 -13.72 -4.55
C THR A 122 -10.66 -12.84 -3.94
N LEU A 123 -11.05 -11.75 -4.61
CA LEU A 123 -12.13 -10.88 -4.15
C LEU A 123 -13.51 -11.56 -4.14
N ARG A 124 -13.78 -12.53 -5.01
CA ARG A 124 -15.00 -13.34 -4.95
C ARG A 124 -14.95 -14.28 -3.75
N GLU A 125 -13.85 -15.01 -3.57
CA GLU A 125 -13.67 -15.95 -2.46
C GLU A 125 -13.76 -15.25 -1.09
N ILE A 126 -13.20 -14.05 -0.96
CA ILE A 126 -13.33 -13.23 0.26
C ILE A 126 -14.80 -12.89 0.54
N ARG A 127 -15.57 -12.50 -0.48
CA ARG A 127 -17.00 -12.20 -0.32
C ARG A 127 -17.83 -13.45 -0.01
N GLU A 128 -17.50 -14.59 -0.62
CA GLU A 128 -18.16 -15.88 -0.36
C GLU A 128 -17.94 -16.34 1.09
N ARG A 129 -16.81 -15.98 1.71
CA ARG A 129 -16.57 -16.17 3.16
C ARG A 129 -17.38 -15.20 4.04
N GLY A 130 -18.11 -14.26 3.46
CA GLY A 130 -18.85 -13.22 4.19
C GLY A 130 -17.97 -12.10 4.73
N LEU A 131 -16.71 -12.00 4.27
CA LEU A 131 -15.80 -10.94 4.67
C LEU A 131 -16.08 -9.65 3.90
N LYS A 132 -15.97 -8.53 4.60
CA LYS A 132 -16.10 -7.20 4.01
C LYS A 132 -14.80 -6.80 3.33
N VAL A 133 -14.91 -5.96 2.30
CA VAL A 133 -13.74 -5.50 1.51
C VAL A 133 -13.69 -3.99 1.48
N GLY A 134 -12.59 -3.45 2.03
CA GLY A 134 -12.24 -2.05 1.92
C GLY A 134 -10.89 -1.87 1.22
N SER A 135 -10.52 -0.62 1.00
CA SER A 135 -9.22 -0.28 0.45
C SER A 135 -8.79 1.12 0.86
N CYS A 136 -7.49 1.35 0.82
CA CYS A 136 -6.91 2.68 0.90
C CYS A 136 -5.81 2.82 -0.14
N SER A 137 -5.44 4.05 -0.49
CA SER A 137 -4.35 4.31 -1.42
C SER A 137 -3.63 5.59 -1.04
N GLY A 138 -2.31 5.62 -1.31
CA GLY A 138 -1.54 6.86 -1.28
C GLY A 138 -1.92 7.86 -2.38
N TYR A 139 -2.88 7.55 -3.26
CA TYR A 139 -3.45 8.49 -4.22
C TYR A 139 -4.46 9.45 -3.56
N PRO A 140 -4.53 10.72 -4.01
CA PRO A 140 -5.61 11.62 -3.63
C PRO A 140 -6.94 11.20 -4.28
N ALA A 141 -8.06 11.66 -3.73
CA ALA A 141 -9.40 11.28 -4.17
C ALA A 141 -9.65 11.58 -5.66
N SER A 142 -9.06 12.66 -6.17
CA SER A 142 -9.15 13.04 -7.59
C SER A 142 -8.59 11.97 -8.53
N VAL A 143 -7.45 11.36 -8.18
CA VAL A 143 -6.82 10.26 -8.91
C VAL A 143 -7.57 8.96 -8.68
N MET A 144 -7.97 8.67 -7.44
CA MET A 144 -8.71 7.46 -7.10
C MET A 144 -10.01 7.31 -7.89
N ARG A 145 -10.74 8.40 -8.17
CA ARG A 145 -11.94 8.34 -9.03
C ARG A 145 -11.66 7.72 -10.39
N ARG A 146 -10.51 8.02 -11.01
CA ARG A 146 -10.12 7.50 -12.34
C ARG A 146 -9.63 6.06 -12.25
N VAL A 147 -8.92 5.71 -11.18
CA VAL A 147 -8.53 4.31 -10.90
C VAL A 147 -9.78 3.44 -10.75
N LEU A 148 -10.76 3.91 -9.96
CA LEU A 148 -12.01 3.18 -9.71
C LEU A 148 -12.84 2.97 -10.96
N GLU A 149 -12.99 3.99 -11.80
CA GLU A 149 -13.70 3.88 -13.08
C GLU A 149 -13.11 2.77 -13.97
N ARG A 150 -11.78 2.68 -14.03
CA ARG A 150 -11.07 1.66 -14.81
C ARG A 150 -11.13 0.28 -14.18
N ALA A 151 -10.93 0.21 -12.87
CA ALA A 151 -11.04 -1.02 -12.11
C ALA A 151 -12.44 -1.64 -12.28
N LEU A 152 -13.50 -0.82 -12.24
CA LEU A 152 -14.87 -1.25 -12.49
C LEU A 152 -15.06 -1.81 -13.90
N ALA A 153 -14.47 -1.18 -14.92
CA ALA A 153 -14.46 -1.71 -16.28
C ALA A 153 -13.74 -3.07 -16.39
N GLY A 154 -12.74 -3.30 -15.53
CA GLY A 154 -12.08 -4.59 -15.34
C GLY A 154 -12.82 -5.58 -14.43
N GLY A 155 -14.02 -5.24 -13.93
CA GLY A 155 -14.81 -6.08 -13.03
C GLY A 155 -14.39 -6.04 -11.56
N LEU A 156 -13.50 -5.11 -11.18
CA LEU A 156 -13.03 -4.92 -9.81
C LEU A 156 -13.84 -3.82 -9.14
N GLU A 157 -14.62 -4.22 -8.13
CA GLU A 157 -15.42 -3.32 -7.29
C GLU A 157 -14.97 -3.45 -5.83
N ILE A 158 -14.93 -2.33 -5.09
CA ILE A 158 -14.59 -2.28 -3.65
C ILE A 158 -15.60 -1.36 -2.95
N ALA A 159 -16.15 -1.79 -1.81
CA ALA A 159 -17.24 -1.09 -1.13
C ALA A 159 -16.80 0.23 -0.47
N THR A 160 -15.60 0.23 0.12
CA THR A 160 -15.04 1.40 0.80
C THR A 160 -13.65 1.69 0.24
N VAL A 161 -13.40 2.95 -0.12
CA VAL A 161 -12.12 3.39 -0.68
C VAL A 161 -11.73 4.69 0.03
N VAL A 162 -10.61 4.67 0.72
CA VAL A 162 -10.08 5.85 1.44
C VAL A 162 -8.80 6.35 0.75
N ALA A 163 -8.86 7.56 0.22
CA ALA A 163 -7.73 8.26 -0.38
C ALA A 163 -6.89 9.00 0.67
N SER A 164 -5.64 9.32 0.32
CA SER A 164 -4.66 9.94 1.23
C SER A 164 -5.09 11.31 1.75
N ASP A 165 -5.83 12.08 0.96
CA ASP A 165 -6.31 13.43 1.26
C ASP A 165 -7.65 13.45 2.03
N GLN A 166 -8.21 12.28 2.36
CA GLN A 166 -9.44 12.16 3.14
C GLN A 166 -9.19 11.96 4.64
N VAL A 167 -7.92 11.94 5.05
CA VAL A 167 -7.50 11.82 6.44
C VAL A 167 -6.43 12.87 6.77
N PRO A 168 -6.29 13.29 8.04
CA PRO A 168 -5.29 14.30 8.41
C PRO A 168 -3.84 13.86 8.23
N ARG A 169 -3.56 12.56 8.38
CA ARG A 169 -2.25 11.95 8.12
C ARG A 169 -2.47 10.60 7.45
N ALA A 170 -1.93 10.44 6.24
CA ALA A 170 -1.95 9.19 5.49
C ALA A 170 -0.84 8.23 5.99
N ARG A 171 -0.57 7.16 5.22
CA ARG A 171 0.50 6.19 5.51
C ARG A 171 1.83 6.90 5.78
N PRO A 172 2.61 6.44 6.78
CA PRO A 172 2.39 5.23 7.58
C PRO A 172 1.47 5.41 8.79
N ALA A 173 0.73 6.53 8.93
CA ALA A 173 -0.25 6.66 10.01
C ALA A 173 -1.47 5.74 9.76
N PRO A 174 -2.15 5.26 10.82
CA PRO A 174 -3.19 4.24 10.70
C PRO A 174 -4.53 4.74 10.16
N ALA A 175 -4.66 6.04 9.87
CA ALA A 175 -5.96 6.69 9.75
C ALA A 175 -6.80 6.18 8.57
N MET A 176 -6.21 5.82 7.42
CA MET A 176 -7.00 5.33 6.29
C MET A 176 -7.48 3.90 6.53
N ALA A 177 -6.64 3.05 7.12
CA ALA A 177 -7.04 1.71 7.55
C ALA A 177 -8.14 1.76 8.63
N LEU A 178 -8.02 2.64 9.63
CA LEU A 178 -9.03 2.82 10.67
C LEU A 178 -10.33 3.41 10.11
N LYS A 179 -10.26 4.35 9.16
CA LYS A 179 -11.45 4.86 8.48
C LYS A 179 -12.18 3.72 7.74
N ASN A 180 -11.45 2.85 7.05
CA ASN A 180 -12.07 1.66 6.44
C ASN A 180 -12.77 0.78 7.48
N ALA A 181 -12.13 0.50 8.62
CA ALA A 181 -12.75 -0.28 9.71
C ALA A 181 -14.08 0.33 10.17
N VAL A 182 -14.12 1.65 10.35
CA VAL A 182 -15.35 2.37 10.74
C VAL A 182 -16.44 2.28 9.66
N GLU A 183 -16.11 2.57 8.39
CA GLU A 183 -17.09 2.58 7.30
C GLU A 183 -17.63 1.18 6.98
N LEU A 184 -16.81 0.14 7.14
CA LEU A 184 -17.23 -1.25 7.01
C LEU A 184 -18.00 -1.77 8.24
N GLY A 185 -18.04 -0.99 9.32
CA GLY A 185 -18.68 -1.38 10.58
C GLY A 185 -18.12 -2.70 11.13
N VAL A 186 -16.79 -2.83 11.21
CA VAL A 186 -16.17 -3.98 11.88
C VAL A 186 -16.25 -3.81 13.40
N ALA A 187 -16.37 -4.92 14.14
CA ALA A 187 -16.47 -4.85 15.60
C ALA A 187 -15.11 -4.67 16.30
N ASP A 188 -14.03 -5.17 15.70
CA ASP A 188 -12.68 -5.15 16.26
C ASP A 188 -11.66 -4.92 15.14
N VAL A 189 -10.65 -4.07 15.36
CA VAL A 189 -9.57 -3.84 14.40
C VAL A 189 -8.70 -5.09 14.19
N ALA A 190 -8.59 -5.95 15.20
CA ALA A 190 -7.89 -7.23 15.09
C ALA A 190 -8.65 -8.25 14.21
N ALA A 191 -9.91 -7.98 13.85
CA ALA A 191 -10.68 -8.73 12.87
C ALA A 191 -10.34 -8.34 11.41
N CYS A 192 -9.44 -7.39 11.20
CA CYS A 192 -9.07 -6.88 9.89
C CYS A 192 -7.70 -7.38 9.45
N VAL A 193 -7.55 -7.54 8.12
CA VAL A 193 -6.26 -7.80 7.46
C VAL A 193 -5.90 -6.64 6.55
N LYS A 194 -4.76 -5.99 6.79
CA LYS A 194 -4.15 -5.03 5.87
C LYS A 194 -3.27 -5.76 4.87
N VAL A 195 -3.52 -5.53 3.59
CA VAL A 195 -2.77 -6.14 2.48
C VAL A 195 -2.11 -5.03 1.67
N ASP A 196 -0.78 -5.07 1.51
CA ASP A 196 -0.01 -3.99 0.88
C ASP A 196 1.31 -4.50 0.28
N ASP A 197 1.78 -3.86 -0.77
CA ASP A 197 3.07 -4.15 -1.43
C ASP A 197 4.21 -3.21 -0.98
N THR A 198 3.94 -2.31 -0.02
CA THR A 198 4.90 -1.33 0.51
C THR A 198 5.10 -1.43 2.01
N GLY A 199 6.32 -1.15 2.49
CA GLY A 199 6.63 -1.12 3.92
C GLY A 199 5.76 -0.12 4.71
N VAL A 200 5.56 1.09 4.18
CA VAL A 200 4.74 2.13 4.84
C VAL A 200 3.26 1.74 4.93
N GLY A 201 2.74 0.98 3.97
CA GLY A 201 1.38 0.48 3.99
C GLY A 201 1.18 -0.69 4.95
N ILE A 202 2.19 -1.54 5.12
CA ILE A 202 2.22 -2.55 6.20
C ILE A 202 2.33 -1.90 7.57
N GLU A 203 3.16 -0.87 7.71
CA GLU A 203 3.28 -0.11 8.95
C GLU A 203 1.96 0.57 9.34
N GLU A 204 1.20 1.10 8.38
CA GLU A 204 -0.18 1.58 8.61
C GLU A 204 -1.06 0.49 9.23
N GLY A 205 -1.04 -0.73 8.69
CA GLY A 205 -1.82 -1.86 9.19
C GLY A 205 -1.42 -2.26 10.62
N ARG A 206 -0.12 -2.35 10.90
CA ARG A 206 0.39 -2.67 12.24
C ARG A 206 0.04 -1.61 13.26
N ARG A 207 0.21 -0.33 12.90
CA ARG A 207 -0.17 0.79 13.77
C ARG A 207 -1.69 0.86 14.01
N ALA A 208 -2.49 0.31 13.10
CA ALA A 208 -3.95 0.21 13.26
C ALA A 208 -4.38 -1.00 14.13
N GLY A 209 -3.46 -1.92 14.47
CA GLY A 209 -3.77 -3.14 15.21
C GLY A 209 -4.40 -4.24 14.35
N MET A 210 -4.09 -4.27 13.05
CA MET A 210 -4.60 -5.26 12.08
C MET A 210 -3.56 -6.36 11.82
N TRP A 211 -4.04 -7.54 11.42
CA TRP A 211 -3.17 -8.51 10.74
C TRP A 211 -2.62 -7.86 9.47
N SER A 212 -1.43 -8.28 9.03
CA SER A 212 -0.75 -7.62 7.92
C SER A 212 -0.07 -8.61 7.00
N VAL A 213 -0.24 -8.41 5.70
CA VAL A 213 0.23 -9.30 4.64
C VAL A 213 0.98 -8.48 3.59
N GLY A 214 2.28 -8.69 3.50
CA GLY A 214 3.15 -8.05 2.51
C GLY A 214 3.17 -8.82 1.19
N LEU A 215 2.89 -8.13 0.08
CA LEU A 215 3.08 -8.70 -1.27
C LEU A 215 4.50 -8.49 -1.75
N LEU A 216 5.18 -9.59 -2.08
CA LEU A 216 6.59 -9.58 -2.44
C LEU A 216 6.82 -9.30 -3.92
N LEU A 217 6.05 -9.90 -4.83
CA LEU A 217 6.43 -10.00 -6.24
C LEU A 217 5.52 -9.23 -7.21
N SER A 218 4.30 -8.88 -6.81
CA SER A 218 3.35 -8.15 -7.67
C SER A 218 3.50 -6.63 -7.65
N GLY A 219 4.28 -6.06 -6.73
CA GLY A 219 4.28 -4.62 -6.48
C GLY A 219 5.67 -3.97 -6.43
N ASN A 220 5.74 -2.86 -5.70
CA ASN A 220 6.88 -1.95 -5.64
C ASN A 220 8.16 -2.64 -5.18
N ALA A 221 8.07 -3.51 -4.17
CA ALA A 221 9.21 -4.16 -3.55
C ALA A 221 10.05 -5.02 -4.54
N ALA A 222 9.39 -5.73 -5.47
CA ALA A 222 10.07 -6.43 -6.56
C ALA A 222 10.28 -5.55 -7.79
N GLY A 223 9.36 -4.63 -8.09
CA GLY A 223 9.45 -3.71 -9.22
C GLY A 223 9.49 -4.39 -10.59
N LEU A 224 8.98 -5.63 -10.69
CA LEU A 224 8.95 -6.41 -11.92
C LEU A 224 7.69 -6.11 -12.72
N THR A 225 7.80 -6.13 -14.06
CA THR A 225 6.61 -6.26 -14.90
C THR A 225 6.05 -7.68 -14.78
N ARG A 226 4.78 -7.85 -15.15
CA ARG A 226 4.15 -9.18 -15.19
C ARG A 226 4.95 -10.17 -16.05
N ASP A 227 5.37 -9.76 -17.23
CA ASP A 227 6.11 -10.62 -18.15
C ASP A 227 7.48 -11.01 -17.57
N ALA A 228 8.18 -10.06 -16.96
CA ALA A 228 9.45 -10.34 -16.28
C ALA A 228 9.24 -11.34 -15.14
N TYR A 229 8.22 -11.14 -14.30
CA TYR A 229 7.87 -12.07 -13.23
C TYR A 229 7.55 -13.48 -13.75
N GLN A 230 6.78 -13.59 -14.84
CA GLN A 230 6.43 -14.87 -15.45
C GLN A 230 7.62 -15.58 -16.09
N ALA A 231 8.61 -14.83 -16.58
CA ALA A 231 9.83 -15.36 -17.16
C ALA A 231 10.88 -15.82 -16.13
N LEU A 232 10.72 -15.46 -14.84
CA LEU A 232 11.63 -15.93 -13.78
C LEU A 232 11.41 -17.41 -13.48
N ASP A 233 12.52 -18.14 -13.40
CA ASP A 233 12.58 -19.44 -12.73
C ASP A 233 12.52 -19.29 -11.21
N GLU A 234 12.49 -20.41 -10.49
CA GLU A 234 12.37 -20.36 -9.02
C GLU A 234 13.56 -19.69 -8.33
N VAL A 235 14.77 -19.80 -8.91
CA VAL A 235 15.97 -19.13 -8.39
C VAL A 235 15.83 -17.61 -8.52
N GLY A 236 15.38 -17.14 -9.68
CA GLY A 236 15.11 -15.73 -9.93
C GLY A 236 13.98 -15.19 -9.05
N ARG A 237 12.92 -15.98 -8.84
CA ARG A 237 11.82 -15.62 -7.93
C ARG A 237 12.30 -15.52 -6.49
N GLU A 238 13.08 -16.47 -6.00
CA GLU A 238 13.58 -16.42 -4.62
C GLU A 238 14.54 -15.23 -4.42
N ALA A 239 15.38 -14.92 -5.40
CA ALA A 239 16.20 -13.71 -5.37
C ALA A 239 15.35 -12.44 -5.33
N ALA A 240 14.24 -12.38 -6.07
CA ALA A 240 13.29 -11.27 -6.01
C ALA A 240 12.57 -11.19 -4.65
N ARG A 241 12.14 -12.33 -4.08
CA ARG A 241 11.54 -12.39 -2.73
C ARG A 241 12.51 -11.92 -1.67
N ALA A 242 13.77 -12.33 -1.73
CA ALA A 242 14.80 -11.92 -0.78
C ALA A 242 14.99 -10.39 -0.79
N ARG A 243 15.08 -9.78 -1.98
CA ARG A 243 15.13 -8.31 -2.10
C ARG A 243 13.86 -7.64 -1.58
N ALA A 244 12.70 -8.15 -1.95
CA ALA A 244 11.42 -7.59 -1.52
C ALA A 244 11.26 -7.65 0.01
N ARG A 245 11.64 -8.76 0.67
CA ARG A 245 11.60 -8.89 2.14
C ARG A 245 12.46 -7.83 2.84
N GLN A 246 13.60 -7.42 2.25
CA GLN A 246 14.43 -6.35 2.81
C GLN A 246 13.69 -5.01 2.82
N ALA A 247 12.86 -4.73 1.79
CA ALA A 247 12.05 -3.51 1.74
C ALA A 247 10.94 -3.47 2.82
N PHE A 248 10.58 -4.62 3.41
CA PHE A 248 9.64 -4.72 4.52
C PHE A 248 10.32 -4.83 5.90
N ALA A 249 11.65 -4.77 5.99
CA ALA A 249 12.38 -5.10 7.23
C ALA A 249 11.95 -4.26 8.44
N SER A 250 11.64 -2.96 8.25
CA SER A 250 11.17 -2.09 9.34
C SER A 250 9.69 -2.26 9.66
N ALA A 251 8.92 -2.84 8.73
CA ALA A 251 7.47 -2.94 8.83
C ALA A 251 6.99 -4.31 9.29
N GLU A 252 7.81 -5.37 9.28
CA GLU A 252 7.51 -6.68 9.89
C GLU A 252 6.06 -7.18 9.66
N PRO A 253 5.63 -7.44 8.41
CA PRO A 253 4.31 -8.01 8.19
C PRO A 253 4.19 -9.40 8.84
N HIS A 254 2.98 -9.77 9.25
CA HIS A 254 2.71 -11.08 9.85
C HIS A 254 2.85 -12.22 8.82
N TYR A 255 2.55 -11.93 7.56
CA TYR A 255 2.64 -12.86 6.45
C TYR A 255 3.29 -12.22 5.24
N PHE A 256 3.93 -13.06 4.43
CA PHE A 256 4.39 -12.71 3.09
C PHE A 256 3.72 -13.62 2.07
N ILE A 257 3.30 -13.03 0.97
CA ILE A 257 2.79 -13.74 -0.21
C ILE A 257 3.41 -13.17 -1.48
N ASP A 258 3.46 -13.93 -2.57
CA ASP A 258 4.03 -13.45 -3.83
C ASP A 258 3.07 -12.47 -4.49
N THR A 259 1.80 -12.86 -4.58
CA THR A 259 0.73 -12.07 -5.20
C THR A 259 -0.58 -12.24 -4.43
N ILE A 260 -1.58 -11.41 -4.74
CA ILE A 260 -2.93 -11.53 -4.16
C ILE A 260 -3.60 -12.91 -4.38
N ALA A 261 -3.14 -13.71 -5.35
CA ALA A 261 -3.66 -15.05 -5.58
C ALA A 261 -3.41 -16.01 -4.41
N ASP A 262 -2.37 -15.77 -3.60
CA ASP A 262 -2.00 -16.66 -2.48
C ASP A 262 -2.72 -16.31 -1.17
N LEU A 263 -3.40 -15.15 -1.13
CA LEU A 263 -4.05 -14.60 0.06
C LEU A 263 -5.11 -15.52 0.71
N PRO A 264 -5.96 -16.28 -0.02
CA PRO A 264 -6.99 -17.12 0.61
C PRO A 264 -6.45 -18.13 1.64
N SER A 265 -5.23 -18.64 1.43
CA SER A 265 -4.57 -19.55 2.37
C SER A 265 -4.20 -18.84 3.68
N VAL A 266 -3.66 -17.63 3.59
CA VAL A 266 -3.30 -16.77 4.73
C VAL A 266 -4.54 -16.37 5.53
N LEU A 267 -5.65 -16.03 4.87
CA LEU A 267 -6.90 -15.69 5.58
C LEU A 267 -7.41 -16.87 6.42
N SER A 268 -7.27 -18.09 5.91
CA SER A 268 -7.68 -19.31 6.63
C SER A 268 -6.81 -19.57 7.87
N ASP A 269 -5.50 -19.27 7.78
CA ASP A 269 -4.59 -19.35 8.92
C ASP A 269 -4.91 -18.27 9.98
N ILE A 270 -5.15 -17.03 9.55
CA ILE A 270 -5.57 -15.93 10.44
C ILE A 270 -6.87 -16.28 11.17
N GLU A 271 -7.85 -16.87 10.48
CA GLU A 271 -9.10 -17.35 11.10
C GLU A 271 -8.84 -18.38 12.20
N ALA A 272 -7.92 -19.33 11.99
CA ALA A 272 -7.54 -20.34 12.97
C ALA A 272 -6.81 -19.74 14.19
N ARG A 273 -5.93 -18.76 13.95
CA ARG A 273 -5.21 -18.03 15.01
C ARG A 273 -6.17 -17.19 15.85
N LEU A 274 -7.08 -16.46 15.21
CA LEU A 274 -8.15 -15.72 15.89
C LEU A 274 -9.06 -16.63 16.73
N ALA A 275 -9.42 -17.81 16.21
CA ALA A 275 -10.17 -18.81 16.95
C ALA A 275 -9.41 -19.36 18.18
N SER A 276 -8.08 -19.32 18.13
CA SER A 276 -7.17 -19.68 19.23
C SER A 276 -6.85 -18.49 20.15
N ALA A 277 -7.59 -17.39 20.03
CA ALA A 277 -7.43 -16.14 20.77
C ALA A 277 -6.11 -15.39 20.54
N GLU A 278 -5.34 -15.75 19.49
CA GLU A 278 -4.23 -14.94 19.03
C GLU A 278 -4.72 -13.63 18.41
N ARG A 279 -3.86 -12.61 18.45
CA ARG A 279 -4.10 -11.27 17.92
C ARG A 279 -2.86 -10.83 17.10
N PRO A 280 -3.02 -9.84 16.19
CA PRO A 280 -1.89 -9.22 15.52
C PRO A 280 -0.83 -8.72 16.52
#